data_AF-A0A497RZ83-F1
#
_entry.id   AF-A0A497RZ83-F1
#
_cell.length_a   1.000
_cell.length_b   1.000
_cell.length_c   1.000
_cell.angle_alpha   90.00
_cell.angle_beta   90.00
_cell.angle_gamma   90.00
#
_symmetry.space_group_name_H-M   'P 1'
#
loop_
_entity.id
_entity.type
_entity.pdbx_description
1 polymer ?
#
loop_
_entity_poly.entity_id
_entity_poly.type
_entity_poly.pdbx_seq_one_letter_code
_entity_poly.pdbx_strand_id
1 'polypeptide(L)'
;MNRKPVDYLFEVSWEVCNKVGGINTVIKSKIPEMQRYYRDGYFLIGPYFQEKIVTEFQERIPPEPFLRTFEKLKKVGIVCHYGKWLISSSQYGYEPNTILIDFSGYVSNRNEIKTKFWEVFRIDSLNSDYHDYDEPIIWSTCFGVFLEEFLKQKKLRNCKVLAHFHEWLSCGGLLYIKMKNLKVATVFTTHATVLGRTLAGNNVDLYNKLPELNPDEEAYRWYVHTKHQTEKVAAHVADVFTTVSEITAIESKYILGKEPDIIVYNGLNASKFPSIEEFSIRHRVNKEKIKEFLKYYFFPYYSFDLENTLFYFTTGRYEFHNKGFDILIEALGLLNKKLTDEKSKLTIVVFFWVPAATIRIKPELAISKVYYEDMKEMIDEHLEEIKQKLIFLLLSKKRITEKSLLGDEILMETKKKIKRFLREGNPALCTHDLVNEATDPILQHCKKHGLLNRGEDRVKVVFYPVYLHGLDGLLDLNYDDAVMGCHLGIFPSYYEPWGYTPAETASLGVASVTTDYSGFARYIRNTGDVKGDKGIFVIEMFNKTHEEKVRNLFECLYRYSKFSKKGRIENKIEAQRIALLIDWKILIKNYIAAHELAVKRVYG
;
A
#
# COMPACT_ATOMS: atom_id res chain seq x y z
N MET A 1 -27.66 23.64 -15.01
CA MET A 1 -27.66 22.17 -15.10
C MET A 1 -26.50 21.76 -15.99
N ASN A 2 -25.34 21.38 -15.43
CA ASN A 2 -24.20 20.96 -16.24
C ASN A 2 -24.53 19.65 -16.98
N ARG A 3 -24.45 19.69 -18.31
CA ARG A 3 -24.68 18.56 -19.20
C ARG A 3 -23.62 17.50 -18.90
N LYS A 4 -24.02 16.23 -18.69
CA LYS A 4 -23.06 15.12 -18.53
C LYS A 4 -22.17 15.06 -19.79
N PRO A 5 -20.84 14.88 -19.67
CA PRO A 5 -19.97 14.85 -20.86
C PRO A 5 -20.16 13.57 -21.69
N VAL A 6 -20.62 12.48 -21.07
CA VAL A 6 -20.97 11.21 -21.72
C VAL A 6 -22.24 10.60 -21.15
N ASP A 7 -22.89 9.75 -21.93
CA ASP A 7 -24.04 8.95 -21.50
C ASP A 7 -23.59 7.72 -20.70
N TYR A 8 -22.49 7.09 -21.14
CA TYR A 8 -21.90 5.92 -20.50
C TYR A 8 -20.40 6.10 -20.30
N LEU A 9 -19.96 5.93 -19.06
CA LEU A 9 -18.57 5.76 -18.67
C LEU A 9 -18.37 4.35 -18.16
N PHE A 10 -17.55 3.57 -18.85
CA PHE A 10 -17.09 2.27 -18.42
C PHE A 10 -15.67 2.38 -17.90
N GLU A 11 -15.46 2.16 -16.60
CA GLU A 11 -14.13 2.12 -16.00
C GLU A 11 -13.73 0.65 -15.77
N VAL A 12 -12.68 0.23 -16.45
CA VAL A 12 -12.32 -1.16 -16.73
C VAL A 12 -11.03 -1.51 -16.01
N SER A 13 -11.07 -2.51 -15.14
CA SER A 13 -9.88 -2.99 -14.45
C SER A 13 -10.03 -4.43 -14.03
N TRP A 14 -8.92 -5.18 -14.12
CA TRP A 14 -8.82 -6.54 -13.59
C TRP A 14 -9.10 -6.62 -12.09
N GLU A 15 -8.95 -5.49 -11.38
CA GLU A 15 -9.08 -5.43 -9.93
C GLU A 15 -10.50 -5.05 -9.42
N VAL A 16 -11.47 -4.82 -10.30
CA VAL A 16 -12.89 -4.62 -9.90
C VAL A 16 -13.46 -5.95 -9.40
N CYS A 17 -13.99 -5.98 -8.16
CA CYS A 17 -14.41 -7.20 -7.45
C CYS A 17 -13.34 -8.30 -7.35
N ASN A 18 -12.06 -7.97 -7.54
CA ASN A 18 -10.96 -8.93 -7.56
C ASN A 18 -9.68 -8.26 -7.01
N LYS A 19 -9.54 -8.17 -5.69
CA LYS A 19 -8.37 -7.51 -5.08
C LYS A 19 -7.09 -8.30 -5.34
N VAL A 20 -6.23 -7.78 -6.21
CA VAL A 20 -4.89 -8.32 -6.52
C VAL A 20 -3.79 -7.39 -6.00
N GLY A 21 -4.01 -6.08 -6.07
CA GLY A 21 -3.01 -5.07 -5.74
C GLY A 21 -3.63 -3.76 -5.26
N GLY A 22 -2.93 -2.67 -5.57
CA GLY A 22 -3.31 -1.32 -5.14
C GLY A 22 -4.41 -0.68 -6.00
N ILE A 23 -4.67 -1.19 -7.20
CA ILE A 23 -5.64 -0.58 -8.13
C ILE A 23 -7.06 -0.79 -7.61
N ASN A 24 -7.33 -1.92 -6.95
CA ASN A 24 -8.56 -2.12 -6.20
C ASN A 24 -8.83 -0.96 -5.24
N THR A 25 -7.81 -0.52 -4.48
CA THR A 25 -7.91 0.60 -3.54
C THR A 25 -8.11 1.93 -4.26
N VAL A 26 -7.39 2.17 -5.37
CA VAL A 26 -7.58 3.38 -6.21
C VAL A 26 -9.05 3.49 -6.62
N ILE A 27 -9.57 2.44 -7.26
CA ILE A 27 -10.93 2.45 -7.81
C ILE A 27 -11.94 2.54 -6.68
N LYS A 28 -11.84 1.70 -5.64
CA LYS A 28 -12.77 1.72 -4.48
C LYS A 28 -12.87 3.11 -3.86
N SER A 29 -11.73 3.78 -3.66
CA SER A 29 -11.70 5.11 -3.05
C SER A 29 -12.17 6.23 -3.98
N LYS A 30 -12.03 6.08 -5.30
CA LYS A 30 -12.41 7.10 -6.29
C LYS A 30 -13.92 7.14 -6.59
N ILE A 31 -14.63 6.03 -6.36
CA ILE A 31 -16.06 5.85 -6.70
C ILE A 31 -16.99 6.98 -6.23
N PRO A 32 -16.91 7.49 -4.98
CA PRO A 32 -17.81 8.55 -4.52
C PRO A 32 -17.84 9.77 -5.46
N GLU A 33 -16.67 10.26 -5.86
CA GLU A 33 -16.55 11.45 -6.70
C GLU A 33 -16.92 11.15 -8.17
N MET A 34 -16.59 9.95 -8.67
CA MET A 34 -17.02 9.50 -10.00
C MET A 34 -18.54 9.38 -10.10
N GLN A 35 -19.17 8.75 -9.12
CA GLN A 35 -20.61 8.57 -9.08
C GLN A 35 -21.33 9.91 -8.89
N ARG A 36 -20.77 10.83 -8.11
CA ARG A 36 -21.29 12.20 -7.99
C ARG A 36 -21.30 12.94 -9.32
N TYR A 37 -20.24 12.79 -10.12
CA TYR A 37 -20.09 13.49 -11.40
C TYR A 37 -20.90 12.82 -12.54
N TYR A 38 -20.78 11.51 -12.72
CA TYR A 38 -21.41 10.76 -13.84
C TYR A 38 -22.81 10.20 -13.51
N ARG A 39 -23.17 10.10 -12.22
CA ARG A 39 -24.43 9.55 -11.71
C ARG A 39 -24.65 8.13 -12.26
N ASP A 40 -25.84 7.84 -12.78
CA ASP A 40 -26.21 6.53 -13.33
C ASP A 40 -25.43 6.13 -14.59
N GLY A 41 -24.66 7.05 -15.17
CA GLY A 41 -23.83 6.78 -16.35
C GLY A 41 -22.49 6.11 -16.02
N TYR A 42 -22.17 5.90 -14.74
CA TYR A 42 -20.91 5.29 -14.30
C TYR A 42 -21.05 3.78 -14.07
N PHE A 43 -20.22 3.00 -14.76
CA PHE A 43 -20.19 1.55 -14.69
C PHE A 43 -18.76 1.05 -14.49
N LEU A 44 -18.57 0.18 -13.52
CA LEU A 44 -17.32 -0.54 -13.30
C LEU A 44 -17.35 -1.88 -14.03
N ILE A 45 -16.23 -2.24 -14.67
CA ILE A 45 -16.09 -3.49 -15.41
C ILE A 45 -14.95 -4.31 -14.79
N GLY A 46 -15.26 -5.56 -14.43
CA GLY A 46 -14.32 -6.50 -13.81
C GLY A 46 -14.46 -7.94 -14.32
N PRO A 47 -13.55 -8.85 -13.96
CA PRO A 47 -13.71 -10.29 -14.22
C PRO A 47 -14.70 -10.91 -13.25
N TYR A 48 -15.45 -11.91 -13.72
CA TYR A 48 -16.30 -12.73 -12.86
C TYR A 48 -15.52 -13.96 -12.37
N PHE A 49 -15.29 -14.03 -11.06
CA PHE A 49 -14.71 -15.21 -10.40
C PHE A 49 -15.61 -15.64 -9.25
N GLN A 50 -16.29 -16.78 -9.41
CA GLN A 50 -17.36 -17.23 -8.51
C GLN A 50 -16.93 -17.26 -7.03
N GLU A 51 -15.69 -17.68 -6.74
CA GLU A 51 -15.17 -17.78 -5.38
C GLU A 51 -14.92 -16.43 -4.71
N LYS A 52 -14.65 -15.37 -5.50
CA LYS A 52 -14.23 -14.05 -5.00
C LYS A 52 -15.39 -13.07 -4.80
N ILE A 53 -16.54 -13.35 -5.39
CA ILE A 53 -17.66 -12.39 -5.46
C ILE A 53 -18.73 -12.59 -4.38
N VAL A 54 -18.71 -13.72 -3.65
CA VAL A 54 -19.79 -14.13 -2.71
C VAL A 54 -20.12 -13.05 -1.68
N THR A 55 -19.12 -12.29 -1.23
CA THR A 55 -19.27 -11.23 -0.21
C THR A 55 -19.13 -9.82 -0.77
N GLU A 56 -18.63 -9.67 -2.00
CA GLU A 56 -18.33 -8.36 -2.59
C GLU A 56 -19.34 -7.94 -3.67
N PHE A 57 -20.17 -8.82 -4.21
CA PHE A 57 -21.05 -8.47 -5.34
C PHE A 57 -22.50 -8.87 -5.09
N GLN A 58 -23.41 -7.94 -5.35
CA GLN A 58 -24.84 -8.20 -5.32
C GLN A 58 -25.41 -8.13 -6.73
N GLU A 59 -25.76 -9.28 -7.28
CA GLU A 59 -26.35 -9.39 -8.60
C GLU A 59 -27.74 -8.73 -8.66
N ARG A 60 -28.02 -8.08 -9.78
CA ARG A 60 -29.27 -7.37 -10.08
C ARG A 60 -29.70 -7.65 -11.51
N ILE A 61 -30.96 -7.39 -11.82
CA ILE A 61 -31.46 -7.48 -13.19
C ILE A 61 -30.81 -6.34 -14.02
N PRO A 62 -30.13 -6.64 -15.14
CA PRO A 62 -29.54 -5.61 -15.98
C PRO A 62 -30.61 -4.70 -16.58
N PRO A 63 -30.47 -3.36 -16.49
CA PRO A 63 -31.39 -2.46 -17.18
C PRO A 63 -31.15 -2.50 -18.69
N GLU A 64 -32.16 -2.14 -19.48
CA GLU A 64 -31.96 -1.83 -20.91
C GLU A 64 -30.99 -0.65 -21.05
N PRO A 65 -30.01 -0.68 -21.99
CA PRO A 65 -29.85 -1.63 -23.09
C PRO A 65 -29.01 -2.89 -22.80
N PHE A 66 -28.53 -3.09 -21.57
CA PHE A 66 -27.58 -4.18 -21.25
C PHE A 66 -28.16 -5.58 -21.38
N LEU A 67 -29.42 -5.77 -20.99
CA LEU A 67 -30.09 -7.08 -21.06
C LEU A 67 -29.99 -7.72 -22.45
N ARG A 68 -30.32 -6.96 -23.51
CA ARG A 68 -30.22 -7.44 -24.90
C ARG A 68 -28.80 -7.77 -25.34
N THR A 69 -27.83 -6.97 -24.89
CA THR A 69 -26.42 -7.22 -25.18
C THR A 69 -25.98 -8.53 -24.51
N PHE A 70 -26.35 -8.74 -23.24
CA PHE A 70 -25.98 -9.94 -22.48
C PHE A 70 -26.55 -11.22 -23.11
N GLU A 71 -27.81 -11.20 -23.55
CA GLU A 71 -28.46 -12.34 -24.23
C GLU A 71 -27.73 -12.75 -25.52
N LYS A 72 -27.19 -11.78 -26.27
CA LYS A 72 -26.43 -12.05 -27.50
C LYS A 72 -25.03 -12.56 -27.20
N LEU A 73 -24.35 -11.97 -26.22
CA LEU A 73 -23.01 -12.38 -25.80
C LEU A 73 -23.00 -13.81 -25.25
N LYS A 74 -24.06 -14.21 -24.54
CA LYS A 74 -24.21 -15.58 -24.03
C LYS A 74 -24.12 -16.62 -25.15
N LYS A 75 -24.59 -16.30 -26.36
CA LYS A 75 -24.55 -17.21 -27.53
C LYS A 75 -23.15 -17.44 -28.07
N VAL A 76 -22.21 -16.55 -27.78
CA VAL A 76 -20.80 -16.67 -28.18
C VAL A 76 -19.90 -17.05 -27.00
N GLY A 77 -20.48 -17.50 -25.88
CA GLY A 77 -19.73 -17.98 -24.71
C GLY A 77 -19.26 -16.89 -23.74
N ILE A 78 -19.80 -15.67 -23.83
CA ILE A 78 -19.51 -14.58 -22.90
C ILE A 78 -20.74 -14.35 -22.01
N VAL A 79 -20.61 -14.54 -20.70
CA VAL A 79 -21.70 -14.31 -19.74
C VAL A 79 -21.40 -13.04 -18.95
N CYS A 80 -22.36 -12.12 -18.90
CA CYS A 80 -22.22 -10.86 -18.16
C CYS A 80 -23.18 -10.83 -16.99
N HIS A 81 -22.66 -10.47 -15.82
CA HIS A 81 -23.39 -10.33 -14.57
C HIS A 81 -23.49 -8.85 -14.21
N TYR A 82 -24.70 -8.31 -14.13
CA TYR A 82 -24.92 -6.93 -13.70
C TYR A 82 -25.28 -6.89 -12.22
N GLY A 83 -24.78 -5.90 -11.50
CA GLY A 83 -25.05 -5.78 -10.08
C GLY A 83 -24.40 -4.56 -9.45
N LYS A 84 -24.24 -4.65 -8.14
CA LYS A 84 -23.62 -3.64 -7.29
C LYS A 84 -22.37 -4.19 -6.64
N TRP A 85 -21.28 -3.44 -6.67
CA TRP A 85 -20.12 -3.73 -5.83
C TRP A 85 -20.44 -3.33 -4.39
N LEU A 86 -20.49 -4.31 -3.49
CA LEU A 86 -20.68 -4.12 -2.07
C LEU A 86 -19.38 -3.65 -1.43
N ILE A 87 -19.14 -2.36 -1.54
CA ILE A 87 -18.04 -1.72 -0.84
C ILE A 87 -18.57 -1.38 0.54
N SER A 88 -18.10 -2.11 1.57
CA SER A 88 -18.48 -2.01 2.99
C SER A 88 -19.21 -0.69 3.33
N SER A 89 -20.47 -0.83 3.77
CA SER A 89 -21.39 0.29 4.06
C SER A 89 -20.84 1.29 5.08
N SER A 90 -19.91 0.86 5.94
CA SER A 90 -19.20 1.72 6.89
C SER A 90 -18.06 2.54 6.28
N GLN A 91 -17.55 2.18 5.11
CA GLN A 91 -16.37 2.79 4.52
C GLN A 91 -16.67 3.86 3.47
N TYR A 92 -17.72 3.68 2.66
CA TYR A 92 -18.06 4.64 1.59
C TYR A 92 -19.56 4.87 1.43
N GLY A 93 -20.42 3.89 1.75
CA GLY A 93 -21.87 4.02 1.59
C GLY A 93 -22.34 4.12 0.12
N TYR A 94 -21.53 3.65 -0.83
CA TYR A 94 -21.85 3.65 -2.27
C TYR A 94 -21.89 2.24 -2.83
N GLU A 95 -22.87 2.02 -3.71
CA GLU A 95 -23.10 0.80 -4.46
C GLU A 95 -23.06 1.13 -5.97
N PRO A 96 -21.85 1.17 -6.58
CA PRO A 96 -21.70 1.55 -7.99
C PRO A 96 -22.27 0.45 -8.90
N ASN A 97 -22.80 0.85 -10.06
CA ASN A 97 -23.19 -0.11 -11.09
C ASN A 97 -21.94 -0.84 -11.57
N THR A 98 -22.00 -2.18 -11.56
CA THR A 98 -20.87 -3.04 -11.87
C THR A 98 -21.31 -4.13 -12.83
N ILE A 99 -20.50 -4.39 -13.86
CA ILE A 99 -20.68 -5.50 -14.79
C ILE A 99 -19.45 -6.41 -14.67
N LEU A 100 -19.67 -7.65 -14.26
CA LEU A 100 -18.64 -8.68 -14.20
C LEU A 100 -18.77 -9.59 -15.41
N ILE A 101 -17.66 -9.84 -16.09
CA ILE A 101 -17.63 -10.64 -17.32
C ILE A 101 -17.02 -12.01 -17.00
N ASP A 102 -17.83 -13.06 -17.16
CA ASP A 102 -17.37 -14.44 -17.24
C ASP A 102 -16.99 -14.73 -18.69
N PHE A 103 -15.70 -14.97 -18.88
CA PHE A 103 -15.05 -15.19 -20.17
C PHE A 103 -14.68 -16.66 -20.40
N SER A 104 -15.06 -17.57 -19.49
CA SER A 104 -14.69 -18.99 -19.53
C SER A 104 -15.08 -19.67 -20.85
N GLY A 105 -16.29 -19.40 -21.35
CA GLY A 105 -16.78 -19.89 -22.64
C GLY A 105 -16.10 -19.26 -23.87
N TYR A 106 -15.30 -18.21 -23.69
CA TYR A 106 -14.60 -17.49 -24.76
C TYR A 106 -13.11 -17.84 -24.86
N VAL A 107 -12.56 -18.58 -23.89
CA VAL A 107 -11.13 -18.95 -23.81
C VAL A 107 -10.62 -19.67 -25.07
N SER A 108 -11.48 -20.44 -25.74
CA SER A 108 -11.13 -21.13 -26.99
C SER A 108 -10.71 -20.19 -28.13
N ASN A 109 -11.13 -18.92 -28.09
CA ASN A 109 -10.76 -17.89 -29.09
C ASN A 109 -9.36 -17.30 -28.86
N ARG A 110 -8.64 -17.72 -27.82
CA ARG A 110 -7.30 -17.21 -27.47
C ARG A 110 -6.37 -17.06 -28.67
N ASN A 111 -6.20 -18.11 -29.45
CA ASN A 111 -5.24 -18.10 -30.57
C ASN A 111 -5.67 -17.10 -31.65
N GLU A 112 -6.97 -16.98 -31.92
CA GLU A 112 -7.50 -16.00 -32.88
C GLU A 112 -7.28 -14.56 -32.41
N ILE A 113 -7.49 -14.28 -31.11
CA ILE A 113 -7.23 -12.98 -30.50
C ILE A 113 -5.75 -12.62 -30.67
N LYS A 114 -4.84 -13.55 -30.32
CA LYS A 114 -3.38 -13.36 -30.44
C LYS A 114 -2.96 -13.12 -31.89
N THR A 115 -3.49 -13.90 -32.84
CA THR A 115 -3.23 -13.72 -34.27
C THR A 115 -3.65 -12.32 -34.73
N LYS A 116 -4.86 -11.87 -34.37
CA LYS A 116 -5.35 -10.54 -34.75
C LYS A 116 -4.52 -9.41 -34.14
N PHE A 117 -4.13 -9.53 -32.87
CA PHE A 117 -3.29 -8.53 -32.23
C PHE A 117 -1.89 -8.48 -32.82
N TRP A 118 -1.33 -9.62 -33.26
CA TRP A 118 -0.10 -9.65 -34.02
C TRP A 118 -0.26 -9.00 -35.40
N GLU A 119 -1.31 -9.32 -36.16
CA GLU A 119 -1.55 -8.79 -37.50
C GLU A 119 -1.69 -7.26 -37.52
N VAL A 120 -2.40 -6.71 -36.53
CA VAL A 120 -2.74 -5.28 -36.47
C VAL A 120 -1.71 -4.47 -35.68
N PHE A 121 -1.24 -4.98 -34.54
CA PHE A 121 -0.43 -4.23 -33.59
C PHE A 121 1.00 -4.77 -33.43
N ARG A 122 1.33 -5.91 -34.05
CA ARG A 122 2.67 -6.54 -33.96
C ARG A 122 3.08 -6.91 -32.52
N ILE A 123 2.12 -7.29 -31.68
CA ILE A 123 2.37 -7.78 -30.32
C ILE A 123 2.77 -9.26 -30.38
N ASP A 124 4.02 -9.56 -30.03
CA ASP A 124 4.55 -10.91 -29.96
C ASP A 124 4.10 -11.59 -28.66
N SER A 125 3.29 -12.64 -28.81
CA SER A 125 2.71 -13.42 -27.72
C SER A 125 2.95 -14.91 -27.87
N LEU A 126 3.94 -15.34 -28.67
CA LEU A 126 4.19 -16.76 -28.93
C LEU A 126 4.49 -17.57 -27.65
N ASN A 127 5.19 -16.94 -26.68
CA ASN A 127 5.61 -17.57 -25.43
C ASN A 127 4.84 -17.05 -24.20
N SER A 128 3.64 -16.49 -24.39
CA SER A 128 2.84 -16.03 -23.27
C SER A 128 2.28 -17.19 -22.44
N ASP A 129 2.27 -17.01 -21.12
CA ASP A 129 1.61 -17.92 -20.18
C ASP A 129 0.12 -17.59 -20.02
N TYR A 130 -0.70 -18.62 -19.80
CA TYR A 130 -2.15 -18.46 -19.71
C TYR A 130 -2.57 -17.63 -18.49
N HIS A 131 -2.12 -18.00 -17.29
CA HIS A 131 -2.53 -17.36 -16.05
C HIS A 131 -1.84 -16.00 -15.82
N ASP A 132 -0.75 -15.77 -16.55
CA ASP A 132 -0.03 -14.50 -16.50
C ASP A 132 -0.57 -13.48 -17.50
N TYR A 133 -0.62 -13.80 -18.80
CA TYR A 133 -0.94 -12.84 -19.86
C TYR A 133 -2.23 -13.17 -20.62
N ASP A 134 -2.46 -14.42 -21.04
CA ASP A 134 -3.59 -14.69 -21.94
C ASP A 134 -4.94 -14.47 -21.26
N GLU A 135 -5.09 -14.94 -20.01
CA GLU A 135 -6.31 -14.84 -19.20
C GLU A 135 -6.85 -13.40 -19.09
N PRO A 136 -6.07 -12.41 -18.58
CA PRO A 136 -6.56 -11.03 -18.50
C PRO A 136 -6.81 -10.40 -19.88
N ILE A 137 -6.02 -10.76 -20.89
CA ILE A 137 -6.20 -10.21 -22.25
C ILE A 137 -7.47 -10.75 -22.91
N ILE A 138 -7.79 -12.04 -22.72
CA ILE A 138 -9.04 -12.64 -23.20
C ILE A 138 -10.23 -11.95 -22.51
N TRP A 139 -10.22 -11.86 -21.18
CA TRP A 139 -11.28 -11.19 -20.41
C TRP A 139 -11.53 -9.78 -20.93
N SER A 140 -10.46 -8.99 -21.05
CA SER A 140 -10.60 -7.61 -21.48
C SER A 140 -11.09 -7.52 -22.93
N THR A 141 -10.66 -8.45 -23.80
CA THR A 141 -11.17 -8.56 -25.16
C THR A 141 -12.67 -8.84 -25.18
N CYS A 142 -13.20 -9.66 -24.27
CA CYS A 142 -14.65 -9.86 -24.11
C CYS A 142 -15.40 -8.56 -23.81
N PHE A 143 -14.79 -7.61 -23.07
CA PHE A 143 -15.37 -6.27 -22.90
C PHE A 143 -15.41 -5.48 -24.21
N GLY A 144 -14.38 -5.60 -25.06
CA GLY A 144 -14.39 -5.04 -26.43
C GLY A 144 -15.53 -5.62 -27.28
N VAL A 145 -15.74 -6.94 -27.24
CA VAL A 145 -16.86 -7.62 -27.91
C VAL A 145 -18.21 -7.15 -27.35
N PHE A 146 -18.29 -6.96 -26.03
CA PHE A 146 -19.46 -6.38 -25.37
C PHE A 146 -19.79 -4.99 -25.90
N LEU A 147 -18.80 -4.10 -26.02
CA LEU A 147 -19.01 -2.75 -26.55
C LEU A 147 -19.43 -2.76 -28.02
N GLU A 148 -18.85 -3.65 -28.84
CA GLU A 148 -19.28 -3.81 -30.24
C GLU A 148 -20.77 -4.16 -30.31
N GLU A 149 -21.22 -5.12 -29.52
CA GLU A 149 -22.63 -5.54 -29.54
C GLU A 149 -23.57 -4.51 -28.89
N PHE A 150 -23.11 -3.84 -27.83
CA PHE A 150 -23.81 -2.72 -27.21
C PHE A 150 -24.08 -1.60 -28.23
N LEU A 151 -23.06 -1.15 -28.95
CA LEU A 151 -23.17 -0.01 -29.87
C LEU A 151 -24.01 -0.29 -31.12
N LYS A 152 -24.26 -1.57 -31.49
CA LYS A 152 -25.17 -1.93 -32.60
C LYS A 152 -26.62 -1.54 -32.36
N GLN A 153 -27.01 -1.28 -31.11
CA GLN A 153 -28.40 -0.96 -30.79
C GLN A 153 -28.80 0.44 -31.27
N LYS A 154 -29.95 0.55 -31.96
CA LYS A 154 -30.45 1.81 -32.54
C LYS A 154 -30.54 2.97 -31.52
N LYS A 155 -30.89 2.66 -30.26
CA LYS A 155 -31.02 3.64 -29.18
C LYS A 155 -29.70 4.33 -28.81
N LEU A 156 -28.55 3.73 -29.17
CA LEU A 156 -27.22 4.20 -28.78
C LEU A 156 -26.51 5.00 -29.88
N ARG A 157 -27.12 5.18 -31.06
CA ARG A 157 -26.50 5.87 -32.21
C ARG A 157 -25.97 7.28 -31.91
N ASN A 158 -26.62 7.99 -31.00
CA ASN A 158 -26.26 9.36 -30.62
C ASN A 158 -25.64 9.44 -29.22
N CYS A 159 -25.44 8.31 -28.55
CA CYS A 159 -24.85 8.29 -27.22
C CYS A 159 -23.33 8.46 -27.31
N LYS A 160 -22.78 9.25 -26.40
CA LYS A 160 -21.34 9.34 -26.19
C LYS A 160 -20.94 8.29 -25.16
N VAL A 161 -20.03 7.41 -25.56
CA VAL A 161 -19.46 6.36 -24.72
C VAL A 161 -17.97 6.63 -24.49
N LEU A 162 -17.54 6.51 -23.24
CA LEU A 162 -16.13 6.51 -22.83
C LEU A 162 -15.79 5.20 -22.12
N ALA A 163 -14.62 4.65 -22.44
CA ALA A 163 -14.01 3.52 -21.75
C ALA A 163 -12.64 3.92 -21.18
N HIS A 164 -12.48 3.82 -19.87
CA HIS A 164 -11.21 4.08 -19.17
C HIS A 164 -10.61 2.75 -18.72
N PHE A 165 -9.44 2.42 -19.25
CA PHE A 165 -8.69 1.20 -19.01
C PHE A 165 -7.56 1.44 -18.00
N HIS A 166 -7.49 0.62 -16.95
CA HIS A 166 -6.41 0.64 -15.97
C HIS A 166 -5.50 -0.56 -16.13
N GLU A 167 -4.20 -0.29 -16.29
CA GLU A 167 -3.14 -1.29 -16.49
C GLU A 167 -3.26 -2.16 -17.74
N TRP A 168 -2.12 -2.73 -18.13
CA TRP A 168 -1.98 -3.57 -19.32
C TRP A 168 -2.95 -4.77 -19.33
N LEU A 169 -3.33 -5.27 -18.15
CA LEU A 169 -4.32 -6.35 -17.96
C LEU A 169 -5.68 -6.02 -18.60
N SER A 170 -6.01 -4.75 -18.73
CA SER A 170 -7.26 -4.27 -19.35
C SER A 170 -7.09 -3.82 -20.80
N CYS A 171 -5.91 -4.00 -21.42
CA CYS A 171 -5.66 -3.48 -22.75
C CYS A 171 -6.27 -4.32 -23.87
N GLY A 172 -6.64 -5.59 -23.65
CA GLY A 172 -7.30 -6.41 -24.67
C GLY A 172 -8.56 -5.75 -25.25
N GLY A 173 -9.39 -5.16 -24.38
CA GLY A 173 -10.59 -4.43 -24.77
C GLY A 173 -10.28 -3.13 -25.50
N LEU A 174 -9.26 -2.40 -25.07
CA LEU A 174 -8.80 -1.17 -25.74
C LEU A 174 -8.30 -1.46 -27.16
N LEU A 175 -7.44 -2.46 -27.30
CA LEU A 175 -6.91 -2.91 -28.59
C LEU A 175 -8.04 -3.40 -29.50
N TYR A 176 -9.02 -4.12 -28.96
CA TYR A 176 -10.20 -4.55 -29.72
C TYR A 176 -11.02 -3.37 -30.24
N ILE A 177 -11.30 -2.36 -29.41
CA ILE A 177 -12.02 -1.13 -29.79
C ILE A 177 -11.33 -0.45 -30.97
N LYS A 178 -9.99 -0.32 -30.90
CA LYS A 178 -9.19 0.35 -31.94
C LYS A 178 -9.10 -0.48 -33.21
N MET A 179 -8.89 -1.79 -33.09
CA MET A 179 -8.90 -2.72 -34.23
C MET A 179 -10.23 -2.72 -34.98
N LYS A 180 -11.36 -2.63 -34.26
CA LYS A 180 -12.71 -2.59 -34.84
C LYS A 180 -13.18 -1.18 -35.22
N ASN A 181 -12.38 -0.15 -34.96
CA ASN A 181 -12.72 1.25 -35.16
C ASN A 181 -14.09 1.63 -34.54
N LEU A 182 -14.33 1.18 -33.31
CA LEU A 182 -15.57 1.52 -32.61
C LEU A 182 -15.56 2.99 -32.17
N LYS A 183 -16.70 3.67 -32.32
CA LYS A 183 -16.86 5.07 -31.90
C LYS A 183 -17.00 5.16 -30.37
N VAL A 184 -15.89 5.02 -29.66
CA VAL A 184 -15.75 5.08 -28.20
C VAL A 184 -14.54 5.91 -27.85
N ALA A 185 -14.68 6.88 -26.94
CA ALA A 185 -13.54 7.59 -26.38
C ALA A 185 -12.78 6.68 -25.41
N THR A 186 -11.47 6.57 -25.57
CA THR A 186 -10.64 5.66 -24.78
C THR A 186 -9.61 6.43 -23.95
N VAL A 187 -9.52 6.09 -22.67
CA VAL A 187 -8.46 6.56 -21.76
C VAL A 187 -7.69 5.35 -21.27
N PHE A 188 -6.36 5.42 -21.28
CA PHE A 188 -5.50 4.39 -20.70
C PHE A 188 -4.63 4.98 -19.60
N THR A 189 -4.79 4.48 -18.37
CA THR A 189 -3.90 4.79 -17.25
C THR A 189 -2.98 3.61 -16.97
N THR A 190 -1.67 3.82 -17.10
CA THR A 190 -0.68 2.93 -16.45
C THR A 190 -0.34 3.47 -15.06
N HIS A 191 -0.39 2.60 -14.06
CA HIS A 191 0.01 2.91 -12.69
C HIS A 191 1.49 2.63 -12.45
N ALA A 192 2.11 1.77 -13.27
CA ALA A 192 3.54 1.48 -13.29
C ALA A 192 3.88 0.79 -14.61
N THR A 193 5.04 1.06 -15.23
CA THR A 193 5.38 0.24 -16.41
C THR A 193 5.82 -1.15 -15.98
N VAL A 194 5.48 -2.16 -16.80
CA VAL A 194 5.86 -3.54 -16.53
C VAL A 194 7.38 -3.68 -16.52
N LEU A 195 8.05 -3.09 -17.52
CA LEU A 195 9.50 -3.18 -17.64
C LEU A 195 10.20 -2.41 -16.51
N GLY A 196 9.74 -1.20 -16.17
CA GLY A 196 10.33 -0.40 -15.08
C GLY A 196 10.32 -1.15 -13.76
N ARG A 197 9.17 -1.77 -13.42
CA ARG A 197 9.05 -2.57 -12.20
C ARG A 197 9.96 -3.80 -12.21
N THR A 198 10.08 -4.49 -13.34
CA THR A 198 10.95 -5.66 -13.50
C THR A 198 12.42 -5.29 -13.33
N LEU A 199 12.86 -4.21 -13.97
CA LEU A 199 14.25 -3.74 -13.87
C LEU A 199 14.59 -3.31 -12.43
N ALA A 200 13.73 -2.49 -11.82
CA ALA A 200 13.93 -2.05 -10.44
C ALA A 200 13.95 -3.22 -9.44
N GLY A 201 13.03 -4.18 -9.60
CA GLY A 201 12.96 -5.37 -8.75
C GLY A 201 14.16 -6.30 -8.85
N ASN A 202 14.94 -6.20 -9.95
CA ASN A 202 16.16 -6.95 -10.18
C ASN A 202 17.44 -6.11 -10.01
N ASN A 203 17.36 -5.02 -9.22
CA ASN A 203 18.50 -4.17 -8.84
C ASN A 203 19.21 -3.48 -10.01
N VAL A 204 18.51 -3.29 -11.13
CA VAL A 204 18.99 -2.43 -12.20
C VAL A 204 18.79 -0.99 -11.75
N ASP A 205 19.83 -0.16 -11.91
CA ASP A 205 19.74 1.29 -11.71
C ASP A 205 18.93 1.96 -12.84
N LEU A 206 17.61 1.73 -12.78
CA LEU A 206 16.60 2.09 -13.75
C LEU A 206 16.74 3.55 -14.20
N TYR A 207 16.60 4.50 -13.29
CA TYR A 207 16.45 5.92 -13.64
C TYR A 207 17.70 6.51 -14.30
N ASN A 208 18.89 6.08 -13.88
CA ASN A 208 20.14 6.51 -14.51
C ASN A 208 20.35 5.88 -15.89
N LYS A 209 19.79 4.68 -16.13
CA LYS A 209 19.91 3.96 -17.40
C LYS A 209 18.81 4.28 -18.42
N LEU A 210 17.70 4.91 -18.00
CA LEU A 210 16.56 5.22 -18.90
C LEU A 210 16.98 5.84 -20.25
N PRO A 211 17.91 6.81 -20.33
CA PRO A 211 18.28 7.43 -21.61
C PRO A 211 19.04 6.50 -22.57
N GLU A 212 19.70 5.46 -22.05
CA GLU A 212 20.53 4.52 -22.81
C GLU A 212 19.84 3.18 -23.05
N LEU A 213 18.68 2.97 -22.42
CA LEU A 213 17.94 1.72 -22.47
C LEU A 213 17.31 1.51 -23.85
N ASN A 214 17.44 0.31 -24.43
CA ASN A 214 16.52 -0.17 -25.46
C ASN A 214 15.40 -0.99 -24.77
N PRO A 215 14.19 -0.43 -24.59
CA PRO A 215 13.13 -1.08 -23.80
C PRO A 215 12.65 -2.39 -24.41
N ASP A 216 12.58 -2.48 -25.74
CA ASP A 216 12.08 -3.68 -26.42
C ASP A 216 13.06 -4.85 -26.25
N GLU A 217 14.36 -4.61 -26.42
CA GLU A 217 15.40 -5.63 -26.19
C GLU A 217 15.44 -6.09 -24.73
N GLU A 218 15.37 -5.15 -23.79
CA GLU A 218 15.35 -5.48 -22.36
C GLU A 218 14.09 -6.27 -21.98
N ALA A 219 12.93 -5.92 -22.54
CA ALA A 219 11.71 -6.68 -22.28
C ALA A 219 11.82 -8.14 -22.76
N TYR A 220 12.54 -8.40 -23.87
CA TYR A 220 12.87 -9.78 -24.28
C TYR A 220 13.84 -10.46 -23.30
N ARG A 221 14.90 -9.77 -22.86
CA ARG A 221 15.88 -10.32 -21.90
C ARG A 221 15.25 -10.72 -20.57
N TRP A 222 14.25 -9.98 -20.13
CA TRP A 222 13.52 -10.23 -18.88
C TRP A 222 12.24 -11.07 -19.07
N TYR A 223 11.98 -11.59 -20.27
CA TYR A 223 10.80 -12.40 -20.58
C TYR A 223 9.45 -11.71 -20.32
N VAL A 224 9.42 -10.37 -20.41
CA VAL A 224 8.20 -9.55 -20.23
C VAL A 224 7.77 -8.82 -21.51
N HIS A 225 8.41 -9.11 -22.65
CA HIS A 225 8.15 -8.50 -23.96
C HIS A 225 6.67 -8.42 -24.32
N THR A 226 5.90 -9.50 -24.16
CA THR A 226 4.47 -9.50 -24.53
C THR A 226 3.66 -8.47 -23.74
N LYS A 227 3.88 -8.39 -22.41
CA LYS A 227 3.21 -7.40 -21.54
C LYS A 227 3.67 -5.99 -21.88
N HIS A 228 4.97 -5.80 -22.05
CA HIS A 228 5.57 -4.51 -22.41
C HIS A 228 5.04 -3.99 -23.74
N GLN A 229 5.00 -4.81 -24.78
CA GLN A 229 4.48 -4.46 -26.09
C GLN A 229 2.99 -4.11 -26.03
N THR A 230 2.19 -4.90 -25.30
CA THR A 230 0.76 -4.59 -25.10
C THR A 230 0.55 -3.27 -24.39
N GLU A 231 1.29 -3.02 -23.31
CA GLU A 231 1.25 -1.75 -22.57
C GLU A 231 1.66 -0.57 -23.46
N LYS A 232 2.76 -0.71 -24.20
CA LYS A 232 3.30 0.29 -25.13
C LYS A 232 2.30 0.61 -26.24
N VAL A 233 1.80 -0.40 -26.95
CA VAL A 233 0.81 -0.20 -28.01
C VAL A 233 -0.44 0.48 -27.44
N ALA A 234 -0.97 0.02 -26.31
CA ALA A 234 -2.16 0.61 -25.70
C ALA A 234 -1.95 2.09 -25.34
N ALA A 235 -0.79 2.46 -24.79
CA ALA A 235 -0.43 3.85 -24.57
C ALA A 235 -0.50 4.65 -25.87
N HIS A 236 0.06 4.14 -26.97
CA HIS A 236 0.06 4.83 -28.27
C HIS A 236 -1.33 4.97 -28.90
N VAL A 237 -2.15 3.92 -28.90
CA VAL A 237 -3.43 3.90 -29.63
C VAL A 237 -4.62 4.45 -28.82
N ALA A 238 -4.50 4.59 -27.49
CA ALA A 238 -5.52 5.24 -26.67
C ALA A 238 -5.75 6.70 -27.11
N ASP A 239 -7.00 7.17 -27.06
CA ASP A 239 -7.30 8.58 -27.38
C ASP A 239 -6.66 9.51 -26.37
N VAL A 240 -6.52 9.11 -25.11
CA VAL A 240 -5.78 9.81 -24.06
C VAL A 240 -4.98 8.80 -23.25
N PHE A 241 -3.69 9.06 -23.09
CA PHE A 241 -2.79 8.28 -22.24
C PHE A 241 -2.46 9.05 -20.96
N THR A 242 -2.50 8.37 -19.82
CA THR A 242 -2.28 8.96 -18.50
C THR A 242 -1.39 8.08 -17.63
N THR A 243 -0.67 8.72 -16.71
CA THR A 243 0.07 8.04 -15.62
C THR A 243 -0.33 8.61 -14.27
N VAL A 244 0.01 7.94 -13.17
CA VAL A 244 -0.39 8.36 -11.81
C VAL A 244 0.56 9.35 -11.14
N SER A 245 1.71 9.62 -11.74
CA SER A 245 2.69 10.56 -11.19
C SER A 245 3.67 11.09 -12.22
N GLU A 246 4.40 12.13 -11.83
CA GLU A 246 5.49 12.70 -12.63
C GLU A 246 6.63 11.73 -12.87
N ILE A 247 7.03 10.94 -11.85
CA ILE A 247 8.12 9.97 -12.02
C ILE A 247 7.75 8.85 -12.99
N THR A 248 6.50 8.38 -12.94
CA THR A 248 5.98 7.40 -13.91
C THR A 248 5.81 8.02 -15.30
N ALA A 249 5.55 9.33 -15.40
CA ALA A 249 5.54 10.03 -16.69
C ALA A 249 6.93 10.12 -17.33
N ILE A 250 7.97 10.36 -16.53
CA ILE A 250 9.37 10.31 -16.98
C ILE A 250 9.69 8.88 -17.46
N GLU A 251 9.33 7.87 -16.68
CA GLU A 251 9.55 6.47 -17.03
C GLU A 251 8.83 6.07 -18.33
N SER A 252 7.54 6.41 -18.48
CA SER A 252 6.75 6.04 -19.66
C SER A 252 7.25 6.69 -20.95
N LYS A 253 7.82 7.90 -20.87
CA LYS A 253 8.50 8.55 -22.00
C LYS A 253 9.58 7.64 -22.61
N TYR A 254 10.46 7.08 -21.78
CA TYR A 254 11.58 6.26 -22.25
C TYR A 254 11.15 4.82 -22.51
N ILE A 255 10.38 4.21 -21.60
CA ILE A 255 9.99 2.80 -21.70
C ILE A 255 8.92 2.59 -22.76
N LEU A 256 7.83 3.36 -22.73
CA LEU A 256 6.72 3.20 -23.68
C LEU A 256 6.87 4.08 -24.92
N GLY A 257 7.87 4.97 -24.96
CA GLY A 257 8.04 5.92 -26.06
C GLY A 257 6.91 6.94 -26.17
N LYS A 258 6.16 7.19 -25.09
CA LYS A 258 5.03 8.14 -25.08
C LYS A 258 4.94 8.86 -23.73
N GLU A 259 4.94 10.18 -23.77
CA GLU A 259 4.61 11.01 -22.60
C GLU A 259 3.08 10.98 -22.37
N PRO A 260 2.60 10.95 -21.11
CA PRO A 260 1.18 11.02 -20.83
C PRO A 260 0.62 12.39 -21.21
N ASP A 261 -0.60 12.40 -21.75
CA ASP A 261 -1.35 13.62 -22.02
C ASP A 261 -1.70 14.36 -20.72
N ILE A 262 -2.06 13.60 -19.67
CA ILE A 262 -2.45 14.12 -18.35
C ILE A 262 -1.94 13.17 -17.25
N ILE A 263 -1.46 13.74 -16.14
CA ILE A 263 -1.15 12.97 -14.93
C ILE A 263 -2.41 12.92 -14.05
N VAL A 264 -2.82 11.70 -13.67
CA VAL A 264 -4.01 11.41 -12.87
C VAL A 264 -3.61 10.89 -11.49
N TYR A 265 -3.42 11.80 -10.54
CA TYR A 265 -2.95 11.47 -9.20
C TYR A 265 -3.94 10.60 -8.42
N ASN A 266 -3.40 9.72 -7.59
CA ASN A 266 -4.15 8.81 -6.76
C ASN A 266 -4.57 9.46 -5.43
N GLY A 267 -5.86 9.62 -5.19
CA GLY A 267 -6.38 10.20 -3.96
C GLY A 267 -6.73 9.20 -2.85
N LEU A 268 -7.05 9.77 -1.70
CA LEU A 268 -7.66 9.11 -0.55
C LEU A 268 -8.96 9.84 -0.18
N ASN A 269 -9.80 9.23 0.66
CA ASN A 269 -10.98 9.92 1.21
C ASN A 269 -10.65 10.37 2.63
N ALA A 270 -10.46 11.67 2.84
CA ALA A 270 -10.05 12.21 4.13
C ALA A 270 -11.08 11.91 5.24
N SER A 271 -12.37 11.83 4.89
CA SER A 271 -13.46 11.55 5.85
C SER A 271 -13.40 10.16 6.51
N LYS A 272 -12.53 9.26 6.02
CA LYS A 272 -12.32 7.94 6.63
C LYS A 272 -11.38 7.97 7.83
N PHE A 273 -10.56 9.00 7.92
CA PHE A 273 -9.50 9.08 8.91
C PHE A 273 -9.97 9.84 10.14
N PRO A 274 -9.47 9.48 11.34
CA PRO A 274 -9.89 10.10 12.58
C PRO A 274 -9.58 11.59 12.62
N SER A 275 -10.36 12.35 13.38
CA SER A 275 -10.05 13.75 13.67
C SER A 275 -8.75 13.91 14.49
N ILE A 276 -8.20 15.12 14.59
CA ILE A 276 -7.00 15.40 15.42
C ILE A 276 -7.19 14.94 16.87
N GLU A 277 -8.38 15.15 17.40
CA GLU A 277 -8.75 14.83 18.79
C GLU A 277 -8.79 13.31 18.99
N GLU A 278 -9.50 12.61 18.11
CA GLU A 278 -9.60 11.14 18.11
C GLU A 278 -8.22 10.50 17.95
N PHE A 279 -7.42 11.02 17.01
CA PHE A 279 -6.06 10.58 16.79
C PHE A 279 -5.19 10.72 18.04
N SER A 280 -5.26 11.86 18.73
CA SER A 280 -4.45 12.10 19.94
C SER A 280 -4.76 11.09 21.05
N ILE A 281 -6.03 10.71 21.18
CA ILE A 281 -6.48 9.66 22.12
C ILE A 281 -5.97 8.30 21.67
N ARG A 282 -6.20 7.92 20.40
CA ARG A 282 -5.78 6.64 19.83
C ARG A 282 -4.27 6.44 19.87
N HIS A 283 -3.49 7.48 19.58
CA HIS A 283 -2.04 7.45 19.69
C HIS A 283 -1.60 7.02 21.09
N ARG A 284 -2.17 7.60 22.15
CA ARG A 284 -1.81 7.25 23.53
C ARG A 284 -2.15 5.80 23.83
N VAL A 285 -3.36 5.35 23.49
CA VAL A 285 -3.82 3.98 23.74
C VAL A 285 -2.97 2.95 22.99
N ASN A 286 -2.75 3.17 21.69
CA ASN A 286 -2.01 2.23 20.85
C ASN A 286 -0.51 2.24 21.18
N LYS A 287 0.05 3.39 21.58
CA LYS A 287 1.42 3.48 22.08
C LYS A 287 1.63 2.62 23.34
N GLU A 288 0.67 2.59 24.26
CA GLU A 288 0.76 1.73 25.46
C GLU A 288 0.70 0.25 25.11
N LYS A 289 -0.12 -0.16 24.13
CA LYS A 289 -0.14 -1.54 23.63
C LYS A 289 1.19 -1.94 22.99
N ILE A 290 1.81 -1.06 22.20
CA ILE A 290 3.17 -1.29 21.66
C ILE A 290 4.20 -1.42 22.80
N LYS A 291 4.13 -0.56 23.83
CA LYS A 291 5.01 -0.67 25.01
C LYS A 291 4.82 -2.00 25.74
N GLU A 292 3.59 -2.47 25.87
CA GLU A 292 3.29 -3.77 26.47
C GLU A 292 3.94 -4.92 25.67
N PHE A 293 3.80 -4.92 24.34
CA PHE A 293 4.51 -5.83 23.46
C PHE A 293 6.03 -5.82 23.72
N LEU A 294 6.63 -4.63 23.81
CA LEU A 294 8.08 -4.50 24.01
C LEU A 294 8.56 -5.02 25.37
N LYS A 295 7.72 -4.99 26.41
CA LYS A 295 8.11 -5.51 27.74
C LYS A 295 8.38 -7.01 27.66
N TYR A 296 7.46 -7.81 27.15
CA TYR A 296 7.68 -9.25 27.06
C TYR A 296 8.62 -9.65 25.91
N TYR A 297 8.86 -8.75 24.95
CA TYR A 297 9.83 -8.99 23.87
C TYR A 297 11.29 -8.75 24.30
N PHE A 298 11.57 -7.60 24.94
CA PHE A 298 12.94 -7.17 25.27
C PHE A 298 13.33 -7.45 26.73
N PHE A 299 12.42 -7.27 27.69
CA PHE A 299 12.79 -7.28 29.11
C PHE A 299 13.11 -8.65 29.71
N PRO A 300 12.83 -9.81 29.06
CA PRO A 300 13.49 -11.05 29.43
C PRO A 300 15.02 -10.94 29.42
N TYR A 301 15.58 -10.15 28.50
CA TYR A 301 17.03 -10.05 28.27
C TYR A 301 17.63 -8.83 28.97
N TYR A 302 17.05 -7.64 28.75
CA TYR A 302 17.47 -6.39 29.39
C TYR A 302 16.35 -5.33 29.29
N SER A 303 16.38 -4.35 30.19
CA SER A 303 15.40 -3.26 30.22
C SER A 303 15.94 -1.93 29.67
N PHE A 304 15.03 -1.07 29.24
CA PHE A 304 15.32 0.31 28.84
C PHE A 304 14.10 1.20 29.08
N ASP A 305 14.31 2.53 29.10
CA ASP A 305 13.27 3.51 29.38
C ASP A 305 12.28 3.65 28.21
N LEU A 306 11.07 3.09 28.38
CA LEU A 306 10.00 3.15 27.40
C LEU A 306 9.38 4.55 27.25
N GLU A 307 9.54 5.45 28.23
CA GLU A 307 9.09 6.85 28.11
C GLU A 307 10.02 7.65 27.22
N ASN A 308 11.32 7.34 27.27
CA ASN A 308 12.34 7.90 26.36
C ASN A 308 12.62 6.99 25.15
N THR A 309 11.59 6.32 24.65
CA THR A 309 11.65 5.49 23.44
C THR A 309 10.79 6.06 22.31
N LEU A 310 11.35 6.10 21.10
CA LEU A 310 10.62 6.39 19.86
C LEU A 310 10.35 5.10 19.08
N PHE A 311 9.17 5.05 18.46
CA PHE A 311 8.72 3.93 17.65
C PHE A 311 8.67 4.38 16.19
N TYR A 312 9.56 3.82 15.39
CA TYR A 312 9.53 3.99 13.94
C TYR A 312 9.02 2.71 13.29
N PHE A 313 8.51 2.80 12.08
CA PHE A 313 8.08 1.62 11.35
C PHE A 313 8.32 1.76 9.85
N THR A 314 8.43 0.63 9.18
CA THR A 314 8.29 0.49 7.75
C THR A 314 7.32 -0.66 7.46
N THR A 315 6.67 -0.60 6.31
CA THR A 315 5.67 -1.58 5.90
C THR A 315 5.51 -1.58 4.39
N GLY A 316 5.04 -2.69 3.84
CA GLY A 316 4.80 -2.87 2.42
C GLY A 316 4.96 -4.32 2.01
N ARG A 317 4.86 -4.55 0.69
CA ARG A 317 5.22 -5.84 0.10
C ARG A 317 6.68 -6.13 0.35
N TYR A 318 7.04 -7.41 0.41
CA TYR A 318 8.42 -7.84 0.57
C TYR A 318 9.22 -7.67 -0.74
N GLU A 319 9.48 -6.42 -1.12
CA GLU A 319 10.35 -6.04 -2.23
C GLU A 319 11.57 -5.31 -1.66
N PHE A 320 12.62 -6.07 -1.31
CA PHE A 320 13.73 -5.62 -0.48
C PHE A 320 14.38 -4.31 -0.96
N HIS A 321 14.64 -4.20 -2.26
CA HIS A 321 15.28 -3.02 -2.87
C HIS A 321 14.27 -1.95 -3.30
N ASN A 322 13.14 -2.34 -3.92
CA ASN A 322 12.12 -1.36 -4.36
C ASN A 322 11.55 -0.54 -3.19
N LYS A 323 11.34 -1.17 -2.03
CA LYS A 323 10.90 -0.49 -0.80
C LYS A 323 12.04 0.13 0.01
N GLY A 324 13.29 -0.03 -0.43
CA GLY A 324 14.47 0.59 0.17
C GLY A 324 14.85 0.02 1.54
N PHE A 325 14.53 -1.25 1.81
CA PHE A 325 14.88 -1.86 3.10
C PHE A 325 16.39 -2.00 3.27
N ASP A 326 17.12 -2.19 2.18
CA ASP A 326 18.59 -2.12 2.12
C ASP A 326 19.13 -0.78 2.63
N ILE A 327 18.69 0.33 2.03
CA ILE A 327 19.11 1.69 2.42
C ILE A 327 18.68 2.00 3.86
N LEU A 328 17.47 1.58 4.25
CA LEU A 328 16.96 1.75 5.60
C LEU A 328 17.85 1.09 6.64
N ILE A 329 18.15 -0.20 6.46
CA ILE A 329 18.93 -0.97 7.44
C ILE A 329 20.35 -0.40 7.59
N GLU A 330 20.98 0.00 6.48
CA GLU A 330 22.30 0.64 6.53
C GLU A 330 22.26 1.98 7.27
N ALA A 331 21.28 2.83 6.98
CA ALA A 331 21.09 4.11 7.68
C ALA A 331 20.79 3.93 9.18
N LEU A 332 20.06 2.88 9.56
CA LEU A 332 19.81 2.52 10.96
C LEU A 332 21.09 2.07 11.67
N GLY A 333 21.99 1.36 10.99
CA GLY A 333 23.31 1.01 11.52
C GLY A 333 24.15 2.25 11.85
N LEU A 334 24.16 3.25 10.94
CA LEU A 334 24.81 4.54 11.17
C LEU A 334 24.17 5.31 12.33
N LEU A 335 22.84 5.31 12.39
CA LEU A 335 22.09 5.96 13.48
C LEU A 335 22.39 5.31 14.84
N ASN A 336 22.45 3.98 14.90
CA ASN A 336 22.81 3.24 16.09
C ASN A 336 24.20 3.65 16.60
N LYS A 337 25.21 3.60 15.72
CA LYS A 337 26.58 3.99 16.04
C LYS A 337 26.63 5.43 16.58
N LYS A 338 26.02 6.38 15.87
CA LYS A 338 25.99 7.79 16.24
C LYS A 338 25.37 8.02 17.63
N LEU A 339 24.24 7.38 17.94
CA LEU A 339 23.57 7.54 19.22
C LEU A 339 24.33 6.86 20.37
N THR A 340 24.98 5.73 20.10
CA THR A 340 25.85 5.04 21.07
C THR A 340 27.09 5.87 21.40
N ASP A 341 27.78 6.41 20.38
CA ASP A 341 28.96 7.27 20.55
C ASP A 341 28.62 8.54 21.36
N GLU A 342 27.43 9.10 21.17
CA GLU A 342 26.92 10.24 21.94
C GLU A 342 26.43 9.89 23.35
N LYS A 343 26.46 8.61 23.73
CA LYS A 343 25.89 8.10 24.98
C LYS A 343 24.44 8.57 25.18
N SER A 344 23.68 8.62 24.08
CA SER A 344 22.29 9.06 24.08
C SER A 344 21.45 8.22 25.03
N LYS A 345 20.57 8.86 25.80
CA LYS A 345 19.56 8.15 26.62
C LYS A 345 18.36 7.69 25.79
N LEU A 346 18.22 8.18 24.55
CA LEU A 346 17.12 7.85 23.66
C LEU A 346 17.28 6.43 23.13
N THR A 347 16.19 5.67 23.15
CA THR A 347 16.07 4.40 22.43
C THR A 347 15.13 4.58 21.25
N ILE A 348 15.45 3.95 20.12
CA ILE A 348 14.59 3.90 18.93
C ILE A 348 14.29 2.43 18.65
N VAL A 349 13.01 2.07 18.55
CA VAL A 349 12.58 0.75 18.10
C VAL A 349 11.97 0.89 16.72
N VAL A 350 12.49 0.12 15.76
CA VAL A 350 12.04 0.14 14.36
C VAL A 350 11.34 -1.17 14.02
N PHE A 351 10.06 -1.07 13.68
CA PHE A 351 9.25 -2.20 13.25
C PHE A 351 9.31 -2.38 11.72
N PHE A 352 9.50 -3.61 11.27
CA PHE A 352 9.33 -4.00 9.86
C PHE A 352 8.06 -4.85 9.76
N TRP A 353 6.92 -4.22 9.46
CA TRP A 353 5.65 -4.91 9.20
C TRP A 353 5.59 -5.34 7.73
N VAL A 354 6.39 -6.35 7.39
CA VAL A 354 6.62 -6.80 6.01
C VAL A 354 6.29 -8.29 5.92
N PRO A 355 5.14 -8.67 5.34
CA PRO A 355 4.72 -10.07 5.29
C PRO A 355 5.73 -10.97 4.58
N ALA A 356 6.04 -12.13 5.17
CA ALA A 356 6.91 -13.15 4.61
C ALA A 356 6.33 -14.57 4.83
N ALA A 357 6.96 -15.59 4.26
CA ALA A 357 6.58 -16.98 4.52
C ALA A 357 7.00 -17.39 5.94
N THR A 358 6.04 -17.56 6.83
CA THR A 358 6.23 -17.90 8.25
C THR A 358 5.81 -19.33 8.56
N ILE A 359 6.39 -19.91 9.62
CA ILE A 359 6.03 -21.23 10.15
C ILE A 359 5.18 -21.08 11.41
N ARG A 360 5.65 -20.32 12.39
CA ARG A 360 5.00 -20.08 13.70
C ARG A 360 5.62 -18.88 14.40
N ILE A 361 4.95 -18.38 15.44
CA ILE A 361 5.57 -17.46 16.42
C ILE A 361 6.75 -18.17 17.09
N LYS A 362 7.86 -17.45 17.31
CA LYS A 362 9.03 -18.02 17.98
C LYS A 362 8.65 -18.51 19.40
N PRO A 363 8.90 -19.79 19.76
CA PRO A 363 8.45 -20.36 21.03
C PRO A 363 8.93 -19.57 22.25
N GLU A 364 10.17 -19.06 22.23
CA GLU A 364 10.73 -18.25 23.30
C GLU A 364 9.95 -16.94 23.52
N LEU A 365 9.41 -16.35 22.46
CA LEU A 365 8.60 -15.14 22.55
C LEU A 365 7.21 -15.46 23.10
N ALA A 366 6.57 -16.53 22.61
CA ALA A 366 5.28 -16.99 23.11
C ALA A 366 5.34 -17.30 24.62
N ILE A 367 6.38 -18.01 25.06
CA ILE A 367 6.62 -18.30 26.50
C ILE A 367 6.83 -17.00 27.29
N SER A 368 7.58 -16.04 26.74
CA SER A 368 7.85 -14.77 27.44
C SER A 368 6.58 -13.93 27.59
N LYS A 369 5.66 -13.96 26.61
CA LYS A 369 4.33 -13.35 26.71
C LYS A 369 3.51 -14.00 27.84
N VAL A 370 3.44 -15.33 27.87
CA VAL A 370 2.70 -16.07 28.91
C VAL A 370 3.24 -15.75 30.32
N TYR A 371 4.56 -15.74 30.52
CA TYR A 371 5.13 -15.39 31.82
C TYR A 371 4.89 -13.93 32.21
N TYR A 372 4.85 -13.02 31.22
CA TYR A 372 4.51 -11.63 31.48
C TYR A 372 3.05 -11.45 31.88
N GLU A 373 2.12 -12.13 31.18
CA GLU A 373 0.69 -12.14 31.50
C GLU A 373 0.44 -12.75 32.88
N ASP A 374 1.06 -13.88 33.20
CA ASP A 374 1.01 -14.53 34.51
C ASP A 374 1.54 -13.66 35.66
N MET A 375 2.54 -12.79 35.39
CA MET A 375 2.99 -11.79 36.36
C MET A 375 1.99 -10.65 36.52
N LYS A 376 1.39 -10.20 35.41
CA LYS A 376 0.41 -9.11 35.40
C LYS A 376 -0.87 -9.52 36.13
N GLU A 377 -1.39 -10.71 35.85
CA GLU A 377 -2.57 -11.28 36.51
C GLU A 377 -2.34 -11.40 38.03
N MET A 378 -1.19 -11.93 38.47
CA MET A 378 -0.86 -11.99 39.90
C MET A 378 -0.85 -10.60 40.55
N ILE A 379 -0.29 -9.59 39.88
CA ILE A 379 -0.30 -8.21 40.41
C ILE A 379 -1.73 -7.67 40.49
N ASP A 380 -2.55 -7.94 39.48
CA ASP A 380 -3.95 -7.49 39.42
C ASP A 380 -4.80 -8.15 40.53
N GLU A 381 -4.58 -9.43 40.82
CA GLU A 381 -5.23 -10.18 41.92
C GLU A 381 -4.92 -9.58 43.29
N HIS A 382 -3.67 -9.14 43.51
CA HIS A 382 -3.24 -8.54 44.77
C HIS A 382 -3.39 -7.00 44.81
N LEU A 383 -3.87 -6.36 43.74
CA LEU A 383 -3.86 -4.90 43.62
C LEU A 383 -4.69 -4.21 44.70
N GLU A 384 -5.87 -4.75 45.01
CA GLU A 384 -6.73 -4.18 46.05
C GLU A 384 -6.12 -4.38 47.45
N GLU A 385 -5.49 -5.52 47.72
CA GLU A 385 -4.78 -5.77 48.97
C GLU A 385 -3.61 -4.80 49.17
N ILE A 386 -2.79 -4.61 48.13
CA ILE A 386 -1.68 -3.67 48.10
C ILE A 386 -2.18 -2.25 48.35
N LYS A 387 -3.29 -1.86 47.71
CA LYS A 387 -3.93 -0.55 47.87
C LYS A 387 -4.43 -0.34 49.30
N GLN A 388 -5.10 -1.32 49.91
CA GLN A 388 -5.56 -1.22 51.29
C GLN A 388 -4.38 -1.12 52.28
N LYS A 389 -3.34 -1.94 52.10
CA LYS A 389 -2.09 -1.84 52.88
C LYS A 389 -1.44 -0.48 52.75
N LEU A 390 -1.38 0.08 51.54
CA LEU A 390 -0.80 1.40 51.29
C LEU A 390 -1.59 2.51 52.01
N ILE A 391 -2.93 2.50 51.91
CA ILE A 391 -3.79 3.47 52.61
C ILE A 391 -3.56 3.37 54.12
N PHE A 392 -3.56 2.17 54.67
CA PHE A 392 -3.31 1.96 56.10
C PHE A 392 -1.93 2.50 56.52
N LEU A 393 -0.86 2.18 55.78
CA LEU A 393 0.49 2.65 56.10
C LEU A 393 0.60 4.18 56.06
N LEU A 394 -0.03 4.83 55.07
CA LEU A 394 -0.08 6.29 54.93
C LEU A 394 -0.83 6.95 56.10
N LEU A 395 -2.03 6.46 56.43
CA LEU A 395 -2.83 6.99 57.55
C LEU A 395 -2.15 6.77 58.90
N SER A 396 -1.46 5.64 59.05
CA SER A 396 -0.72 5.29 60.26
C SER A 396 0.62 6.00 60.39
N LYS A 397 1.05 6.78 59.39
CA LYS A 397 2.39 7.37 59.27
C LYS A 397 3.53 6.35 59.47
N LYS A 398 3.27 5.08 59.13
CA LYS A 398 4.28 4.01 59.22
C LYS A 398 5.18 4.07 58.01
N ARG A 399 6.44 3.64 58.17
CA ARG A 399 7.40 3.57 57.06
C ARG A 399 6.90 2.58 56.01
N ILE A 400 6.82 3.03 54.76
CA ILE A 400 6.51 2.18 53.62
C ILE A 400 7.81 1.52 53.14
N THR A 401 7.81 0.19 53.10
CA THR A 401 8.88 -0.67 52.61
C THR A 401 8.30 -1.72 51.67
N GLU A 402 9.13 -2.35 50.83
CA GLU A 402 8.70 -3.44 49.94
C GLU A 402 7.97 -4.54 50.72
N LYS A 403 8.57 -4.98 51.83
CA LYS A 403 8.00 -6.02 52.69
C LYS A 403 6.69 -5.60 53.37
N SER A 404 6.56 -4.35 53.80
CA SER A 404 5.30 -3.89 54.42
C SER A 404 4.17 -3.73 53.41
N LEU A 405 4.49 -3.45 52.15
CA LEU A 405 3.51 -3.21 51.09
C LEU A 405 3.07 -4.52 50.42
N LEU A 406 4.02 -5.34 49.99
CA LEU A 406 3.76 -6.58 49.25
C LEU A 406 3.62 -7.79 50.19
N GLY A 407 4.31 -7.80 51.34
CA GLY A 407 4.36 -8.99 52.19
C GLY A 407 5.32 -10.07 51.67
N ASP A 408 5.65 -11.04 52.52
CA ASP A 408 6.67 -12.06 52.21
C ASP A 408 6.22 -13.03 51.11
N GLU A 409 4.93 -13.36 51.06
CA GLU A 409 4.34 -14.29 50.08
C GLU A 409 4.43 -13.73 48.65
N ILE A 410 3.86 -12.55 48.42
CA ILE A 410 3.89 -11.85 47.12
C ILE A 410 5.34 -11.63 46.67
N LEU A 411 6.23 -11.22 47.59
CA LEU A 411 7.65 -11.03 47.26
C LEU A 411 8.33 -12.33 46.83
N MET A 412 8.05 -13.46 47.51
CA MET A 412 8.65 -14.74 47.17
C MET A 412 8.12 -15.27 45.84
N GLU A 413 6.82 -15.14 45.58
CA GLU A 413 6.21 -15.54 44.32
C GLU A 413 6.71 -14.68 43.15
N THR A 414 6.74 -13.35 43.33
CA THR A 414 7.27 -12.40 42.34
C THR A 414 8.71 -12.76 41.95
N LYS A 415 9.57 -13.06 42.93
CA LYS A 415 10.97 -13.47 42.66
C LYS A 415 11.04 -14.75 41.82
N LYS A 416 10.16 -15.74 42.09
CA LYS A 416 10.10 -16.98 41.30
C LYS A 416 9.65 -16.72 39.86
N LYS A 417 8.60 -15.91 39.66
CA LYS A 417 8.09 -15.56 38.33
C LYS A 417 9.11 -14.75 37.53
N ILE A 418 9.76 -13.74 38.13
CA ILE A 418 10.84 -12.97 37.48
C ILE A 418 11.98 -13.90 37.04
N LYS A 419 12.41 -14.84 37.90
CA LYS A 419 13.48 -15.79 37.53
C LYS A 419 13.13 -16.65 36.30
N ARG A 420 11.85 -16.99 36.11
CA ARG A 420 11.37 -17.73 34.92
C ARG A 420 11.24 -16.84 33.68
N PHE A 421 10.97 -15.56 33.89
CA PHE A 421 10.83 -14.57 32.83
C PHE A 421 12.18 -14.19 32.21
N LEU A 422 13.25 -14.09 33.01
CA LEU A 422 14.57 -13.68 32.55
C LEU A 422 15.25 -14.73 31.64
N ARG A 423 16.02 -14.25 30.66
CA ARG A 423 16.73 -15.02 29.63
C ARG A 423 18.12 -14.46 29.39
N GLU A 424 19.02 -15.31 28.91
CA GLU A 424 20.36 -14.91 28.46
C GLU A 424 20.37 -14.58 26.96
N GLY A 425 21.37 -13.80 26.52
CA GLY A 425 21.55 -13.42 25.12
C GLY A 425 20.82 -12.14 24.73
N ASN A 426 20.39 -12.05 23.48
CA ASN A 426 19.72 -10.88 22.92
C ASN A 426 18.31 -11.25 22.44
N PRO A 427 17.36 -10.31 22.48
CA PRO A 427 16.07 -10.46 21.81
C PRO A 427 16.27 -10.78 20.32
N ALA A 428 15.46 -11.70 19.80
CA ALA A 428 15.49 -12.04 18.38
C ALA A 428 15.23 -10.80 17.49
N LEU A 429 15.68 -10.86 16.24
CA LEU A 429 15.36 -9.82 15.26
C LEU A 429 13.99 -10.02 14.62
N CYS A 430 13.47 -11.26 14.61
CA CYS A 430 12.19 -11.63 14.00
C CYS A 430 11.23 -12.18 15.06
N THR A 431 9.93 -11.90 14.93
CA THR A 431 8.90 -12.43 15.83
C THR A 431 8.47 -13.86 15.49
N HIS A 432 8.70 -14.30 14.25
CA HIS A 432 8.29 -15.62 13.74
C HIS A 432 9.49 -16.42 13.23
N ASP A 433 9.38 -17.74 13.25
CA ASP A 433 10.23 -18.64 12.47
C ASP A 433 9.89 -18.48 10.98
N LEU A 434 10.89 -18.13 10.17
CA LEU A 434 10.73 -17.98 8.72
C LEU A 434 11.09 -19.30 8.01
N VAL A 435 10.46 -19.57 6.86
CA VAL A 435 10.78 -20.76 6.05
C VAL A 435 12.26 -20.76 5.61
N ASN A 436 12.79 -19.60 5.23
CA ASN A 436 14.17 -19.42 4.77
C ASN A 436 14.93 -18.38 5.62
N GLU A 437 14.87 -18.50 6.95
CA GLU A 437 15.40 -17.49 7.89
C GLU A 437 16.88 -17.17 7.67
N ALA A 438 17.70 -18.19 7.38
CA ALA A 438 19.14 -18.04 7.20
C ALA A 438 19.51 -17.19 5.98
N THR A 439 18.65 -17.11 4.97
CA THR A 439 18.90 -16.34 3.73
C THR A 439 17.98 -15.14 3.61
N ASP A 440 17.21 -14.82 4.66
CA ASP A 440 16.28 -13.69 4.64
C ASP A 440 17.04 -12.36 4.47
N PRO A 441 16.72 -11.55 3.44
CA PRO A 441 17.46 -10.32 3.14
C PRO A 441 17.45 -9.29 4.27
N ILE A 442 16.32 -9.10 4.96
CA ILE A 442 16.20 -8.15 6.09
C ILE A 442 17.10 -8.61 7.24
N LEU A 443 17.00 -9.88 7.64
CA LEU A 443 17.79 -10.42 8.75
C LEU A 443 19.30 -10.42 8.45
N GLN A 444 19.69 -10.78 7.22
CA GLN A 444 21.10 -10.76 6.80
C GLN A 444 21.68 -9.35 6.81
N HIS A 445 20.94 -8.36 6.30
CA HIS A 445 21.41 -6.97 6.30
C HIS A 445 21.47 -6.39 7.72
N CYS A 446 20.51 -6.69 8.59
CA CYS A 446 20.56 -6.27 9.99
C CYS A 446 21.83 -6.80 10.68
N LYS A 447 22.15 -8.09 10.48
CA LYS A 447 23.38 -8.69 11.00
C LYS A 447 24.63 -8.02 10.42
N LYS A 448 24.68 -7.82 9.10
CA LYS A 448 25.79 -7.16 8.39
C LYS A 448 26.08 -5.76 8.93
N HIS A 449 25.05 -4.99 9.28
CA HIS A 449 25.18 -3.62 9.76
C HIS A 449 25.14 -3.50 11.31
N GLY A 450 25.31 -4.61 12.02
CA GLY A 450 25.47 -4.61 13.49
C GLY A 450 24.20 -4.28 14.27
N LEU A 451 23.01 -4.41 13.66
CA LEU A 451 21.72 -4.27 14.32
C LEU A 451 21.32 -5.63 14.91
N LEU A 452 21.79 -5.90 16.12
CA LEU A 452 21.69 -7.21 16.76
C LEU A 452 20.83 -7.21 18.04
N ASN A 453 20.14 -6.10 18.32
CA ASN A 453 19.36 -5.90 19.55
C ASN A 453 20.19 -6.15 20.82
N ARG A 454 21.46 -5.77 20.87
CA ARG A 454 22.27 -5.87 22.10
C ARG A 454 21.85 -4.84 23.12
N GLY A 455 22.16 -5.03 24.40
CA GLY A 455 21.79 -4.10 25.47
C GLY A 455 22.23 -2.65 25.19
N GLU A 456 23.45 -2.49 24.68
CA GLU A 456 24.10 -1.22 24.35
C GLU A 456 23.57 -0.53 23.09
N ASP A 457 22.94 -1.27 22.17
CA ASP A 457 22.41 -0.71 20.92
C ASP A 457 21.30 0.32 21.24
N ARG A 458 21.37 1.52 20.66
CA ARG A 458 20.34 2.56 20.81
C ARG A 458 19.22 2.46 19.79
N VAL A 459 19.46 1.73 18.70
CA VAL A 459 18.45 1.37 17.71
C VAL A 459 18.17 -0.13 17.84
N LYS A 460 16.91 -0.48 18.09
CA LYS A 460 16.40 -1.85 18.15
C LYS A 460 15.56 -2.12 16.90
N VAL A 461 15.58 -3.35 16.41
CA VAL A 461 14.83 -3.78 15.22
C VAL A 461 13.88 -4.92 15.60
N VAL A 462 12.65 -4.85 15.10
CA VAL A 462 11.64 -5.91 15.24
C VAL A 462 11.06 -6.20 13.86
N PHE A 463 11.50 -7.30 13.24
CA PHE A 463 10.90 -7.83 12.03
C PHE A 463 9.65 -8.65 12.36
N TYR A 464 8.52 -8.20 11.83
CA TYR A 464 7.19 -8.72 12.11
C TYR A 464 6.54 -9.20 10.80
N PRO A 465 6.76 -10.46 10.41
CA PRO A 465 6.54 -10.95 9.04
C PRO A 465 5.10 -11.35 8.71
N VAL A 466 4.10 -10.72 9.32
CA VAL A 466 2.67 -11.01 9.08
C VAL A 466 1.86 -9.72 8.94
N TYR A 467 0.69 -9.82 8.31
CA TYR A 467 -0.24 -8.70 8.21
C TYR A 467 -0.86 -8.37 9.57
N LEU A 468 -0.98 -7.08 9.88
CA LEU A 468 -1.60 -6.59 11.11
C LEU A 468 -3.12 -6.52 10.96
N HIS A 469 -3.81 -7.60 11.34
CA HIS A 469 -5.28 -7.66 11.36
C HIS A 469 -5.86 -7.57 12.78
N GLY A 470 -5.01 -7.43 13.81
CA GLY A 470 -5.42 -7.28 15.21
C GLY A 470 -5.79 -8.58 15.93
N LEU A 471 -5.54 -9.74 15.33
CA LEU A 471 -5.71 -11.06 15.94
C LEU A 471 -4.44 -11.91 15.73
N ASP A 472 -3.27 -11.27 15.79
CA ASP A 472 -1.98 -11.90 15.52
C ASP A 472 -1.37 -12.60 16.75
N GLY A 473 -1.91 -12.39 17.94
CA GLY A 473 -1.51 -13.07 19.17
C GLY A 473 -0.24 -12.50 19.82
N LEU A 474 0.34 -11.42 19.28
CA LEU A 474 1.44 -10.69 19.91
C LEU A 474 1.06 -9.22 20.08
N LEU A 475 1.08 -8.45 18.99
CA LEU A 475 0.85 -7.01 19.02
C LEU A 475 -0.64 -6.68 19.19
N ASP A 476 -1.52 -7.50 18.61
CA ASP A 476 -2.98 -7.40 18.70
C ASP A 476 -3.49 -5.98 18.37
N LEU A 477 -2.88 -5.39 17.35
CA LEU A 477 -3.27 -4.12 16.72
C LEU A 477 -3.52 -4.37 15.23
N ASN A 478 -4.60 -3.79 14.70
CA ASN A 478 -4.73 -3.69 13.25
C ASN A 478 -3.71 -2.67 12.70
N TYR A 479 -3.53 -2.67 11.39
CA TYR A 479 -2.59 -1.79 10.69
C TYR A 479 -2.72 -0.31 11.10
N ASP A 480 -3.92 0.27 11.01
CA ASP A 480 -4.15 1.69 11.29
C ASP A 480 -3.81 2.03 12.75
N ASP A 481 -4.22 1.18 13.68
CA ASP A 481 -3.96 1.37 15.10
C ASP A 481 -2.47 1.27 15.44
N ALA A 482 -1.77 0.31 14.83
CA ALA A 482 -0.33 0.17 14.99
C ALA A 482 0.42 1.40 14.47
N VAL A 483 0.07 1.87 13.26
CA VAL A 483 0.62 3.12 12.69
C VAL A 483 0.39 4.29 13.64
N MET A 484 -0.85 4.49 14.12
CA MET A 484 -1.18 5.58 15.05
C MET A 484 -0.39 5.50 16.38
N GLY A 485 -0.02 4.30 16.83
CA GLY A 485 0.84 4.10 18.00
C GLY A 485 2.30 4.53 17.79
N CYS A 486 2.76 4.65 16.55
CA CYS A 486 4.12 5.02 16.20
C CYS A 486 4.37 6.54 16.19
N HIS A 487 5.64 6.90 15.97
CA HIS A 487 6.11 8.29 15.91
C HIS A 487 6.50 8.69 14.47
N LEU A 488 7.09 7.77 13.69
CA LEU A 488 7.56 8.04 12.33
C LEU A 488 7.42 6.80 11.43
N GLY A 489 6.82 6.96 10.25
CA GLY A 489 6.91 5.97 9.17
C GLY A 489 8.15 6.22 8.31
N ILE A 490 8.82 5.17 7.83
CA ILE A 490 10.04 5.28 7.02
C ILE A 490 9.87 4.48 5.73
N PHE A 491 9.77 5.17 4.59
CA PHE A 491 9.47 4.60 3.27
C PHE A 491 10.48 5.10 2.23
N PRO A 492 11.76 4.69 2.32
CA PRO A 492 12.83 5.18 1.46
C PRO A 492 12.81 4.48 0.09
N SER A 493 11.64 4.35 -0.52
CA SER A 493 11.42 3.54 -1.72
C SER A 493 12.24 4.02 -2.91
N TYR A 494 12.79 3.06 -3.65
CA TYR A 494 13.43 3.26 -4.94
C TYR A 494 12.42 3.28 -6.10
N TYR A 495 11.45 2.36 -6.07
CA TYR A 495 10.42 2.24 -7.11
C TYR A 495 9.03 2.33 -6.48
N GLU A 496 8.44 3.52 -6.55
CA GLU A 496 7.16 3.83 -5.91
C GLU A 496 6.33 4.76 -6.82
N PRO A 497 5.59 4.20 -7.79
CA PRO A 497 4.86 5.00 -8.79
C PRO A 497 3.90 6.02 -8.19
N TRP A 498 3.32 5.72 -7.01
CA TRP A 498 2.55 6.68 -6.23
C TRP A 498 3.06 6.82 -4.79
N GLY A 499 2.89 5.81 -3.94
CA GLY A 499 3.24 5.91 -2.52
C GLY A 499 2.02 6.08 -1.62
N TYR A 500 1.18 5.04 -1.58
CA TYR A 500 0.01 4.99 -0.69
C TYR A 500 0.40 4.97 0.79
N THR A 501 1.44 4.22 1.13
CA THR A 501 1.87 4.05 2.53
C THR A 501 2.23 5.37 3.22
N PRO A 502 3.06 6.28 2.65
CA PRO A 502 3.29 7.59 3.26
C PRO A 502 2.01 8.45 3.31
N ALA A 503 1.15 8.38 2.29
CA ALA A 503 -0.12 9.10 2.24
C ALA A 503 -1.12 8.65 3.32
N GLU A 504 -1.27 7.35 3.54
CA GLU A 504 -2.10 6.75 4.60
C GLU A 504 -1.52 7.08 5.98
N THR A 505 -0.20 6.95 6.14
CA THR A 505 0.51 7.31 7.38
C THR A 505 0.24 8.77 7.76
N ALA A 506 0.29 9.67 6.78
CA ALA A 506 -0.01 11.08 6.96
C ALA A 506 -1.48 11.31 7.36
N SER A 507 -2.40 10.58 6.72
CA SER A 507 -3.84 10.63 7.01
C SER A 507 -4.16 10.14 8.43
N LEU A 508 -3.38 9.19 8.93
CA LEU A 508 -3.43 8.70 10.30
C LEU A 508 -2.68 9.60 11.30
N GLY A 509 -2.32 10.82 10.93
CA GLY A 509 -1.70 11.80 11.84
C GLY A 509 -0.26 11.45 12.22
N VAL A 510 0.44 10.61 11.45
CA VAL A 510 1.82 10.20 11.72
C VAL A 510 2.74 10.78 10.67
N ALA A 511 3.86 11.34 11.12
CA ALA A 511 4.87 11.84 10.21
C ALA A 511 5.54 10.70 9.44
N SER A 512 6.03 10.95 8.24
CA SER A 512 6.77 9.94 7.49
C SER A 512 7.94 10.48 6.71
N VAL A 513 8.93 9.61 6.46
CA VAL A 513 10.03 9.85 5.53
C VAL A 513 9.71 9.13 4.22
N THR A 514 9.86 9.80 3.09
CA THR A 514 9.74 9.25 1.74
C THR A 514 10.83 9.84 0.83
N THR A 515 10.90 9.40 -0.43
CA THR A 515 11.94 9.80 -1.38
C THR A 515 11.37 10.64 -2.52
N ASP A 516 12.23 11.34 -3.25
CA ASP A 516 11.91 11.95 -4.53
C ASP A 516 11.75 10.95 -5.70
N TYR A 517 11.83 9.64 -5.44
CA TYR A 517 11.34 8.58 -6.35
C TYR A 517 9.86 8.25 -6.13
N SER A 518 9.23 8.79 -5.08
CA SER A 518 7.81 8.58 -4.79
C SER A 518 6.93 9.60 -5.54
N GLY A 519 5.92 9.11 -6.25
CA GLY A 519 4.96 9.96 -6.95
C GLY A 519 4.20 10.94 -6.03
N PHE A 520 3.83 10.49 -4.84
CA PHE A 520 3.17 11.27 -3.79
C PHE A 520 4.08 12.40 -3.32
N ALA A 521 5.36 12.10 -3.10
CA ALA A 521 6.34 13.07 -2.66
C ALA A 521 6.59 14.18 -3.70
N ARG A 522 6.63 13.82 -4.98
CA ARG A 522 6.70 14.80 -6.08
C ARG A 522 5.46 15.66 -6.17
N TYR A 523 4.28 15.04 -6.07
CA TYR A 523 3.02 15.79 -6.06
C TYR A 523 2.98 16.85 -4.96
N ILE A 524 3.26 16.48 -3.71
CA ILE A 524 3.21 17.42 -2.57
C ILE A 524 4.28 18.53 -2.66
N ARG A 525 5.45 18.24 -3.24
CA ARG A 525 6.48 19.28 -3.49
C ARG A 525 5.98 20.29 -4.52
N ASN A 526 5.31 19.82 -5.56
CA ASN A 526 4.81 20.66 -6.66
C ASN A 526 3.60 21.52 -6.27
N THR A 527 2.85 21.19 -5.19
CA THR A 527 1.76 22.06 -4.73
C THR A 527 2.28 23.37 -4.12
N GLY A 528 3.54 23.43 -3.68
CA GLY A 528 4.13 24.57 -2.99
C GLY A 528 3.62 24.77 -1.55
N ASP A 529 2.67 23.95 -1.12
CA ASP A 529 2.06 24.03 0.22
C ASP A 529 2.96 23.43 1.30
N VAL A 530 3.92 22.58 0.94
CA VAL A 530 4.85 21.94 1.87
C VAL A 530 6.15 22.71 1.89
N LYS A 531 6.41 23.44 2.98
CA LYS A 531 7.66 24.20 3.18
C LYS A 531 8.52 23.55 4.24
N GLY A 532 9.68 23.05 3.81
CA GLY A 532 10.66 22.41 4.68
C GLY A 532 10.26 21.03 5.16
N ASP A 533 11.03 20.52 6.11
CA ASP A 533 10.94 19.17 6.63
C ASP A 533 9.94 19.06 7.79
N LYS A 534 8.64 19.13 7.46
CA LYS A 534 7.56 18.97 8.42
C LYS A 534 6.46 18.04 7.92
N GLY A 535 6.05 17.11 8.76
CA GLY A 535 5.01 16.12 8.47
C GLY A 535 5.48 15.03 7.52
N ILE A 536 5.82 15.39 6.29
CA ILE A 536 6.39 14.48 5.29
C ILE A 536 7.79 14.94 4.91
N PHE A 537 8.78 14.15 5.31
CA PHE A 537 10.19 14.38 5.04
C PHE A 537 10.54 13.72 3.71
N VAL A 538 10.85 14.52 2.69
CA VAL A 538 11.23 13.98 1.38
C VAL A 538 12.74 14.07 1.22
N ILE A 539 13.41 12.93 1.25
CA ILE A 539 14.87 12.84 1.06
C ILE A 539 15.22 12.73 -0.42
N GLU A 540 16.32 13.37 -0.81
CA GLU A 540 16.83 13.33 -2.19
C GLU A 540 17.57 12.02 -2.45
N MET A 541 17.08 11.26 -3.41
CA MET A 541 17.67 9.99 -3.84
C MET A 541 17.91 9.96 -5.36
N PHE A 542 17.25 10.83 -6.11
CA PHE A 542 17.41 10.98 -7.55
C PHE A 542 18.84 11.44 -7.89
N ASN A 543 19.49 10.76 -8.84
CA ASN A 543 20.88 11.02 -9.26
C ASN A 543 21.92 11.04 -8.13
N LYS A 544 21.65 10.34 -7.01
CA LYS A 544 22.60 10.19 -5.89
C LYS A 544 23.27 8.82 -5.93
N THR A 545 24.52 8.77 -5.47
CA THR A 545 25.22 7.52 -5.20
C THR A 545 24.57 6.74 -4.04
N HIS A 546 24.84 5.44 -3.92
CA HIS A 546 24.31 4.62 -2.82
C HIS A 546 24.67 5.20 -1.44
N GLU A 547 25.92 5.62 -1.25
CA GLU A 547 26.40 6.20 0.00
C GLU A 547 25.69 7.52 0.35
N GLU A 548 25.46 8.38 -0.65
CA GLU A 548 24.68 9.61 -0.46
C GLU A 548 23.22 9.31 -0.09
N LYS A 549 22.60 8.32 -0.73
CA LYS A 549 21.23 7.90 -0.42
C LYS A 549 21.11 7.46 1.05
N VAL A 550 22.01 6.58 1.49
CA VAL A 550 22.10 6.11 2.89
C VAL A 550 22.32 7.28 3.84
N ARG A 551 23.25 8.18 3.52
CA ARG A 551 23.57 9.34 4.35
C ARG A 551 22.39 10.30 4.48
N ASN A 552 21.69 10.60 3.39
CA ASN A 552 20.50 11.46 3.39
C ASN A 552 19.39 10.89 4.30
N LEU A 553 19.16 9.57 4.26
CA LEU A 553 18.22 8.92 5.16
C LEU A 553 18.69 8.99 6.62
N PHE A 554 19.95 8.64 6.88
CA PHE A 554 20.56 8.71 8.21
C PHE A 554 20.41 10.10 8.84
N GLU A 555 20.78 11.16 8.11
CA GLU A 555 20.71 12.54 8.59
C GLU A 555 19.27 12.95 8.91
N CYS A 556 18.31 12.54 8.07
CA CYS A 556 16.89 12.77 8.31
C CYS A 556 16.41 12.08 9.60
N LEU A 557 16.74 10.80 9.79
CA LEU A 557 16.35 10.03 10.98
C LEU A 557 17.00 10.58 12.25
N TYR A 558 18.30 10.92 12.20
CA TYR A 558 19.02 11.52 13.30
C TYR A 558 18.41 12.88 13.69
N ARG A 559 18.10 13.74 12.72
CA ARG A 559 17.45 15.02 12.98
C ARG A 559 16.09 14.84 13.63
N TYR A 560 15.24 13.94 13.13
CA TYR A 560 13.94 13.65 13.73
C TYR A 560 14.07 13.13 15.17
N SER A 561 15.09 12.32 15.45
CA SER A 561 15.36 11.79 16.79
C SER A 561 15.69 12.88 17.81
N LYS A 562 16.16 14.06 17.36
CA LYS A 562 16.47 15.21 18.22
C LYS A 562 15.27 16.14 18.47
N PHE A 563 14.12 15.90 17.83
CA PHE A 563 12.94 16.74 18.05
C PHE A 563 12.42 16.63 19.48
N SER A 564 11.89 17.75 20.00
CA SER A 564 11.16 17.74 21.27
C SER A 564 9.79 17.08 21.11
N LYS A 565 9.12 16.75 22.22
CA LYS A 565 7.74 16.27 22.19
C LYS A 565 6.82 17.24 21.46
N LYS A 566 6.99 18.56 21.67
CA LYS A 566 6.24 19.61 20.96
C LYS A 566 6.52 19.59 19.46
N GLY A 567 7.80 19.52 19.05
CA GLY A 567 8.16 19.46 17.62
C GLY A 567 7.58 18.24 16.91
N ARG A 568 7.54 17.08 17.59
CA ARG A 568 6.87 15.89 17.05
C ARG A 568 5.36 16.06 16.91
N ILE A 569 4.70 16.72 17.86
CA ILE A 569 3.26 17.02 17.77
C ILE A 569 2.98 17.95 16.58
N GLU A 570 3.80 18.99 16.38
CA GLU A 570 3.69 19.88 15.21
C GLU A 570 3.82 19.11 13.89
N ASN A 571 4.74 18.14 13.82
CA ASN A 571 4.87 17.28 12.65
C ASN A 571 3.64 16.40 12.40
N LYS A 572 2.99 15.90 13.46
CA LYS A 572 1.77 15.10 13.33
C LYS A 572 0.61 15.90 12.74
N ILE A 573 0.43 17.14 13.23
CA ILE A 573 -0.58 18.08 12.71
C ILE A 573 -0.31 18.39 11.24
N GLU A 574 0.95 18.66 10.90
CA GLU A 574 1.32 18.97 9.53
C GLU A 574 1.14 17.79 8.57
N ALA A 575 1.46 16.57 9.00
CA ALA A 575 1.23 15.36 8.21
C ALA A 575 -0.25 15.21 7.83
N GLN A 576 -1.17 15.44 8.77
CA GLN A 576 -2.60 15.38 8.49
C GLN A 576 -3.06 16.51 7.55
N ARG A 577 -2.52 17.72 7.71
CA ARG A 577 -2.80 18.84 6.77
C ARG A 577 -2.39 18.47 5.35
N ILE A 578 -1.22 17.86 5.17
CA ILE A 578 -0.72 17.41 3.86
C ILE A 578 -1.61 16.32 3.28
N ALA A 579 -2.11 15.39 4.10
CA ALA A 579 -3.02 14.35 3.66
C ALA A 579 -4.34 14.90 3.08
N LEU A 580 -4.81 16.08 3.52
CA LEU A 580 -5.99 16.72 2.93
C LEU A 580 -5.77 17.20 1.48
N LEU A 581 -4.52 17.43 1.07
CA LEU A 581 -4.17 17.88 -0.30
C LEU A 581 -4.33 16.79 -1.36
N ILE A 582 -4.45 15.54 -0.94
CA ILE A 582 -4.64 14.36 -1.80
C ILE A 582 -6.06 13.79 -1.68
N ASP A 583 -7.01 14.56 -1.15
CA ASP A 583 -8.41 14.14 -1.12
C ASP A 583 -8.97 14.01 -2.55
N TRP A 584 -9.75 12.96 -2.81
CA TRP A 584 -10.39 12.76 -4.12
C TRP A 584 -11.23 13.95 -4.57
N LYS A 585 -11.83 14.73 -3.67
CA LYS A 585 -12.54 15.98 -4.02
C LYS A 585 -11.66 16.98 -4.76
N ILE A 586 -10.35 16.93 -4.55
CA ILE A 586 -9.37 17.78 -5.24
C ILE A 586 -8.83 17.06 -6.47
N LEU A 587 -8.39 15.81 -6.32
CA LEU A 587 -7.66 15.08 -7.37
C LEU A 587 -8.54 14.54 -8.51
N ILE A 588 -9.85 14.39 -8.27
CA ILE A 588 -10.78 13.88 -9.29
C ILE A 588 -10.83 14.76 -10.55
N LYS A 589 -10.50 16.05 -10.44
CA LYS A 589 -10.46 16.99 -11.57
C LYS A 589 -9.51 16.53 -12.68
N ASN A 590 -8.41 15.86 -12.34
CA ASN A 590 -7.44 15.34 -13.32
C ASN A 590 -8.05 14.19 -14.14
N TYR A 591 -8.80 13.30 -13.49
CA TYR A 591 -9.55 12.25 -14.18
C TYR A 591 -10.64 12.83 -15.08
N ILE A 592 -11.41 13.81 -14.58
CA ILE A 592 -12.45 14.48 -15.37
C ILE A 592 -11.83 15.16 -16.60
N ALA A 593 -10.70 15.85 -16.45
CA ALA A 593 -9.99 16.49 -17.56
C ALA A 593 -9.52 15.47 -18.62
N ALA A 594 -9.00 14.32 -18.20
CA ALA A 594 -8.64 13.23 -19.11
C ALA A 594 -9.85 12.69 -19.87
N HIS A 595 -10.99 12.58 -19.20
CA HIS A 595 -12.22 12.12 -19.84
C HIS A 595 -12.76 13.14 -20.84
N GLU A 596 -12.80 14.42 -20.48
CA GLU A 596 -13.23 15.51 -21.36
C GLU A 596 -12.32 15.63 -22.60
N LEU A 597 -11.01 15.47 -22.44
CA LEU A 597 -10.06 15.46 -23.55
C LEU A 597 -10.31 14.28 -24.51
N ALA A 598 -10.53 13.07 -23.98
CA ALA A 598 -10.83 11.90 -24.80
C ALA A 598 -12.16 12.05 -25.56
N VAL A 599 -13.19 12.57 -24.89
CA VAL A 599 -14.49 12.87 -25.52
C VAL A 599 -14.32 13.91 -26.63
N LYS A 600 -13.52 14.96 -26.41
CA LYS A 600 -13.25 15.97 -27.44
C LYS A 600 -12.52 15.39 -28.64
N ARG A 601 -11.55 14.51 -28.45
CA ARG A 601 -10.79 13.87 -29.54
C ARG A 601 -11.68 12.97 -30.43
N VAL A 602 -12.74 12.37 -29.87
CA VAL A 602 -13.60 11.41 -30.60
C VAL A 602 -14.95 11.99 -31.07
N TYR A 603 -15.53 12.94 -30.32
CA TYR A 603 -16.86 13.48 -30.58
C TYR A 603 -16.89 15.01 -30.72
N GLY A 604 -15.74 15.67 -30.59
CA GLY A 604 -15.61 17.13 -30.61
C GLY A 604 -15.38 17.71 -31.99
#